data_AF-A0A517RNF6-F1
#
_entry.id   AF-A0A517RNF6-F1
#
_cell.length_a   1.000
_cell.length_b   1.000
_cell.length_c   1.000
_cell.angle_alpha   90.00
_cell.angle_beta   90.00
_cell.angle_gamma   90.00
#
_symmetry.space_group_name_H-M   'P 1'
#
loop_
_entity.id
_entity.type
_entity.pdbx_description
1 polymer ?
#
loop_
_entity_poly.entity_id
_entity_poly.type
_entity_poly.pdbx_seq_one_letter_code
_entity_poly.pdbx_strand_id
1 'polypeptide(L)'
;MKRKRGSSGGASLDSLLDTMTNVVGILVILLTVTQLGVGEAVERIKEALPEITDEDMERSKKEVEDLDSLLKLEKEQLQTVKELTQQKKVVNIDEQKKLAEKLKQELEKLKEIQLNIEELKKQIAERDKKVKTIEETIVTKETELAEIKAKLAKTPDPGPTPNAKIVNLPNPRDAPKEAKPVEYVCHNGRVLRVEIPLLQALALKAIAQSRLVTAQEQAVDCDKLVKLFENKNVGNRDWRIKLKPAGGVPYLILEPREGRGDTSERLRKPSALFRQELKRINPRLFYLNFRVWSDSYDAYLVAREYADQRGVLAGWTALDSNSEFRVPLGGNLKLTCEGYVPPKTTPKPPEPDLLPPPTERKLPGNKID
;
A
#
# COMPACT_ATOMS: atom_id res chain seq x y z
N MET A 1 -10.41 61.29 -22.56
CA MET A 1 -10.56 60.36 -23.72
C MET A 1 -9.30 60.39 -24.57
N LYS A 2 -8.87 59.21 -25.06
CA LYS A 2 -7.91 58.91 -26.15
C LYS A 2 -6.41 59.26 -25.92
N ARG A 3 -5.49 58.28 -25.68
CA ARG A 3 -4.86 57.24 -26.57
C ARG A 3 -3.55 57.82 -27.18
N LYS A 4 -2.33 57.52 -26.68
CA LYS A 4 -1.43 56.33 -26.77
C LYS A 4 -0.82 56.03 -28.16
N ARG A 5 0.52 55.84 -28.16
CA ARG A 5 1.48 55.26 -29.17
C ARG A 5 2.10 56.24 -30.17
N GLY A 6 3.36 56.15 -30.59
CA GLY A 6 4.54 55.27 -30.33
C GLY A 6 5.81 56.12 -30.60
N SER A 7 7.06 55.68 -30.76
CA SER A 7 7.82 54.43 -30.66
C SER A 7 9.21 54.80 -31.22
N SER A 8 10.30 54.31 -30.60
CA SER A 8 11.68 54.15 -31.12
C SER A 8 12.39 55.37 -31.74
N GLY A 9 13.58 55.77 -31.31
CA GLY A 9 14.74 54.89 -31.12
C GLY A 9 15.84 55.30 -32.09
N GLY A 10 16.13 56.61 -32.16
CA GLY A 10 17.11 57.20 -33.08
C GLY A 10 18.39 57.72 -32.38
N ALA A 11 18.56 57.49 -31.08
CA ALA A 11 19.65 58.06 -30.29
C ALA A 11 20.81 57.08 -30.01
N SER A 12 20.79 55.84 -30.53
CA SER A 12 21.77 54.80 -30.19
C SER A 12 22.71 54.38 -31.31
N LEU A 13 22.51 54.83 -32.55
CA LEU A 13 23.40 54.50 -33.68
C LEU A 13 24.48 55.56 -33.92
N ASP A 14 24.18 56.83 -33.66
CA ASP A 14 25.12 57.94 -33.82
C ASP A 14 26.26 57.89 -32.79
N SER A 15 25.93 57.57 -31.52
CA SER A 15 26.93 57.38 -30.46
C SER A 15 27.81 56.13 -30.65
N LEU A 16 27.33 55.11 -31.38
CA LEU A 16 28.12 53.92 -31.74
C LEU A 16 29.06 54.20 -32.92
N LEU A 17 28.63 55.02 -33.88
CA LEU A 17 29.47 55.42 -35.01
C LEU A 17 30.57 56.39 -34.55
N ASP A 18 30.27 57.30 -33.62
CA ASP A 18 31.24 58.25 -33.06
C ASP A 18 32.31 57.55 -32.19
N THR A 19 31.93 56.49 -31.46
CA THR A 19 32.90 55.66 -30.70
C THR A 19 33.78 54.79 -31.60
N MET A 20 33.24 54.22 -32.69
CA MET A 20 34.06 53.45 -33.64
C MET A 20 35.06 54.33 -34.40
N THR A 21 34.68 55.56 -34.76
CA THR A 21 35.57 56.44 -35.54
C THR A 21 36.71 57.00 -34.68
N ASN A 22 36.47 57.27 -33.40
CA ASN A 22 37.50 57.68 -32.44
C ASN A 22 38.52 56.56 -32.13
N VAL A 23 38.05 55.30 -32.03
CA VAL A 23 38.91 54.12 -31.79
C VAL A 23 39.75 53.78 -33.03
N VAL A 24 39.18 53.89 -34.23
CA VAL A 24 39.96 53.70 -35.47
C VAL A 24 40.97 54.83 -35.66
N GLY A 25 40.61 56.07 -35.32
CA GLY A 25 41.51 57.23 -35.39
C GLY A 25 42.77 57.07 -34.53
N ILE A 26 42.63 56.61 -33.28
CA ILE A 26 43.79 56.41 -32.41
C ILE A 26 44.70 55.25 -32.87
N LEU A 27 44.12 54.20 -33.47
CA LEU A 27 44.88 53.08 -34.02
C LEU A 27 45.74 53.49 -35.24
N VAL A 28 45.22 54.36 -36.11
CA VAL A 28 45.98 54.87 -37.27
C VAL A 28 47.14 55.78 -36.81
N ILE A 29 46.92 56.60 -35.78
CA ILE A 29 47.99 57.43 -35.19
C ILE A 29 49.07 56.56 -34.54
N LEU A 30 48.70 55.50 -33.80
CA LEU A 30 49.67 54.58 -33.22
C LEU A 30 50.50 53.82 -34.28
N LEU A 31 49.87 53.39 -35.37
CA LEU A 31 50.55 52.73 -36.50
C LEU A 31 51.55 53.66 -37.20
N THR A 32 51.23 54.93 -37.39
CA THR A 32 52.16 55.90 -38.00
C THR A 32 53.32 56.25 -37.08
N VAL A 33 53.08 56.42 -35.76
CA VAL A 33 54.15 56.70 -34.78
C VAL A 33 55.11 55.52 -34.63
N THR A 34 54.61 54.28 -34.67
CA THR A 34 55.47 53.08 -34.60
C THR A 34 56.28 52.88 -35.89
N GLN A 35 55.76 53.22 -37.06
CA GLN A 35 56.52 53.13 -38.31
C GLN A 35 57.63 54.20 -38.40
N LEU A 36 57.42 55.38 -37.82
CA LEU A 36 58.41 56.47 -37.84
C LEU A 36 59.57 56.26 -36.84
N GLY A 37 59.39 55.45 -35.79
CA GLY A 37 60.43 55.17 -34.79
C GLY A 37 61.44 54.07 -35.15
N VAL A 38 61.19 53.30 -36.22
CA VAL A 38 62.04 52.14 -36.60
C VAL A 38 63.19 52.54 -37.54
N GLY A 39 63.10 53.67 -38.25
CA GLY A 39 64.14 54.12 -39.20
C GLY A 39 65.38 54.73 -38.52
N GLU A 40 65.19 55.56 -37.49
CA GLU A 40 66.29 56.32 -36.86
C GLU A 40 67.14 55.46 -35.90
N ALA A 41 66.55 54.39 -35.34
CA ALA A 41 67.25 53.42 -34.51
C ALA A 41 68.21 52.53 -35.32
N VAL A 42 67.99 52.37 -36.63
CA VAL A 42 68.81 51.53 -37.52
C VAL A 42 70.00 52.29 -38.10
N GLU A 43 69.88 53.60 -38.35
CA GLU A 43 71.04 54.43 -38.77
C GLU A 43 72.08 54.57 -37.65
N ARG A 44 71.66 54.68 -36.38
CA ARG A 44 72.59 54.67 -35.23
C ARG A 44 73.36 53.35 -35.05
N ILE A 45 72.88 52.25 -35.64
CA ILE A 45 73.56 50.94 -35.62
C ILE A 45 74.61 50.83 -36.75
N LYS A 46 74.53 51.66 -37.80
CA LYS A 46 75.48 51.63 -38.94
C LYS A 46 76.78 52.41 -38.71
N GLU A 47 76.78 53.45 -37.87
CA GLU A 47 77.97 54.30 -37.66
C GLU A 47 78.94 53.79 -36.57
N ALA A 48 78.63 52.67 -35.92
CA ALA A 48 79.40 52.13 -34.79
C ALA A 48 79.80 50.66 -34.99
N LEU A 49 80.33 50.29 -36.16
CA LEU A 49 80.88 48.95 -36.40
C LEU A 49 82.36 49.00 -36.85
N PRO A 50 83.30 48.46 -36.06
CA PRO A 50 84.70 48.24 -36.45
C PRO A 50 84.87 47.06 -37.42
N GLU A 51 85.99 47.06 -38.16
CA GLU A 51 86.31 46.16 -39.28
C GLU A 51 86.22 44.66 -38.92
N ILE A 52 85.55 43.91 -39.80
CA ILE A 52 85.20 42.50 -39.69
C ILE A 52 86.37 41.61 -40.15
N THR A 53 86.80 40.70 -39.28
CA THR A 53 87.73 39.60 -39.57
C THR A 53 87.02 38.38 -40.18
N ASP A 54 87.72 37.59 -40.99
CA ASP A 54 87.18 36.55 -41.89
C ASP A 54 86.24 35.50 -41.24
N GLU A 55 86.29 35.30 -39.93
CA GLU A 55 85.39 34.39 -39.20
C GLU A 55 83.95 34.92 -39.06
N ASP A 56 83.74 36.23 -39.05
CA ASP A 56 82.39 36.82 -38.97
C ASP A 56 81.70 36.79 -40.35
N MET A 57 82.48 36.78 -41.43
CA MET A 57 81.95 36.70 -42.80
C MET A 57 81.34 35.33 -43.13
N GLU A 58 81.88 34.24 -42.56
CA GLU A 58 81.29 32.90 -42.70
C GLU A 58 80.03 32.72 -41.85
N ARG A 59 79.98 33.33 -40.66
CA ARG A 59 78.76 33.33 -39.83
C ARG A 59 77.64 34.10 -40.51
N SER A 60 77.93 35.28 -41.05
CA SER A 60 76.93 36.04 -41.81
C SER A 60 76.51 35.35 -43.10
N LYS A 61 77.39 34.61 -43.79
CA LYS A 61 76.98 33.80 -44.96
C LYS A 61 76.01 32.68 -44.58
N LYS A 62 76.28 31.95 -43.50
CA LYS A 62 75.36 30.92 -42.99
C LYS A 62 74.04 31.52 -42.53
N GLU A 63 74.08 32.65 -41.85
CA GLU A 63 72.88 33.33 -41.37
C GLU A 63 72.01 33.84 -42.55
N VAL A 64 72.65 34.29 -43.64
CA VAL A 64 71.94 34.65 -44.88
C VAL A 64 71.38 33.42 -45.60
N GLU A 65 72.09 32.30 -45.66
CA GLU A 65 71.55 31.05 -46.24
C GLU A 65 70.36 30.52 -45.42
N ASP A 66 70.46 30.56 -44.09
CA ASP A 66 69.37 30.17 -43.19
C ASP A 66 68.17 31.11 -43.34
N LEU A 67 68.40 32.42 -43.43
CA LEU A 67 67.36 33.43 -43.71
C LEU A 67 66.71 33.23 -45.08
N ASP A 68 67.48 32.89 -46.12
CA ASP A 68 66.94 32.66 -47.47
C ASP A 68 66.13 31.35 -47.53
N SER A 69 66.53 30.35 -46.75
CA SER A 69 65.76 29.11 -46.57
C SER A 69 64.44 29.36 -45.83
N LEU A 70 64.45 30.18 -44.78
CA LEU A 70 63.26 30.58 -44.03
C LEU A 70 62.32 31.43 -44.88
N LEU A 71 62.85 32.38 -45.66
CA LEU A 71 62.05 33.21 -46.57
C LEU A 71 61.40 32.39 -47.69
N LYS A 72 62.04 31.33 -48.18
CA LYS A 72 61.41 30.39 -49.13
C LYS A 72 60.26 29.64 -48.49
N LEU A 73 60.45 29.13 -47.27
CA LEU A 73 59.45 28.40 -46.52
C LEU A 73 58.23 29.28 -46.19
N GLU A 74 58.47 30.52 -45.80
CA GLU A 74 57.42 31.49 -45.51
C GLU A 74 56.67 31.94 -46.77
N LYS A 75 57.36 32.07 -47.92
CA LYS A 75 56.71 32.31 -49.23
C LYS A 75 55.83 31.14 -49.68
N GLU A 76 56.25 29.90 -49.48
CA GLU A 76 55.44 28.72 -49.77
C GLU A 76 54.21 28.64 -48.84
N GLN A 77 54.38 28.96 -47.56
CA GLN A 77 53.25 29.07 -46.62
C GLN A 77 52.28 30.19 -46.99
N LEU A 78 52.77 31.34 -47.46
CA LEU A 78 51.93 32.43 -47.95
C LEU A 78 51.19 32.09 -49.25
N GLN A 79 51.79 31.27 -50.13
CA GLN A 79 51.13 30.79 -51.35
C GLN A 79 50.03 29.78 -51.03
N THR A 80 50.27 28.84 -50.13
CA THR A 80 49.24 27.88 -49.67
C THR A 80 48.10 28.58 -48.93
N VAL A 81 48.39 29.58 -48.09
CA VAL A 81 47.35 30.40 -47.43
C VAL A 81 46.55 31.23 -48.44
N LYS A 82 47.18 31.75 -49.51
CA LYS A 82 46.47 32.44 -50.61
C LYS A 82 45.57 31.51 -51.41
N GLU A 83 45.99 30.27 -51.69
CA GLU A 83 45.13 29.26 -52.34
C GLU A 83 43.96 28.84 -51.44
N LEU A 84 44.18 28.71 -50.12
CA LEU A 84 43.15 28.39 -49.13
C LEU A 84 42.16 29.56 -48.90
N THR A 85 42.58 30.81 -49.09
CA THR A 85 41.70 31.99 -48.96
C THR A 85 40.99 32.38 -50.25
N GLN A 86 41.47 31.96 -51.43
CA GLN A 86 40.74 32.06 -52.70
C GLN A 86 39.56 31.08 -52.81
N GLN A 87 39.55 30.00 -52.02
CA GLN A 87 38.37 29.15 -51.79
C GLN A 87 37.40 29.79 -50.79
N LYS A 88 36.94 31.01 -51.11
CA LYS A 88 35.91 31.71 -50.35
C LYS A 88 34.54 31.08 -50.63
N LYS A 89 34.10 30.27 -49.67
CA LYS A 89 32.72 29.81 -49.38
C LYS A 89 31.62 30.59 -50.14
N VAL A 90 30.87 29.88 -50.98
CA VAL A 90 29.42 30.10 -51.06
C VAL A 90 28.84 29.47 -49.79
N VAL A 91 28.37 30.30 -48.87
CA VAL A 91 27.75 29.87 -47.62
C VAL A 91 26.43 29.16 -47.96
N ASN A 92 26.41 27.83 -47.85
CA ASN A 92 25.19 27.05 -48.03
C ASN A 92 24.38 27.09 -46.72
N ILE A 93 23.47 28.06 -46.61
CA ILE A 93 22.66 28.33 -45.41
C ILE A 93 21.86 27.10 -44.96
N ASP A 94 21.51 26.19 -45.88
CA ASP A 94 20.76 24.98 -45.57
C ASP A 94 21.59 23.90 -44.86
N GLU A 95 22.90 23.83 -45.12
CA GLU A 95 23.79 22.90 -44.40
C GLU A 95 24.02 23.34 -42.96
N GLN A 96 24.14 24.66 -42.73
CA GLN A 96 24.26 25.21 -41.37
C GLN A 96 22.96 25.06 -40.58
N LYS A 97 21.79 25.19 -41.21
CA LYS A 97 20.50 24.90 -40.56
C LYS A 97 20.38 23.42 -40.20
N LYS A 98 20.75 22.50 -41.10
CA LYS A 98 20.75 21.05 -40.81
C LYS A 98 21.72 20.68 -39.69
N LEU A 99 22.90 21.30 -39.64
CA LEU A 99 23.84 21.14 -38.53
C LEU A 99 23.29 21.69 -37.22
N ALA A 100 22.69 22.88 -37.22
CA ALA A 100 22.06 23.46 -36.04
C ALA A 100 20.88 22.62 -35.53
N GLU A 101 20.12 22.00 -36.43
CA GLU A 101 19.00 21.13 -36.08
C GLU A 101 19.49 19.77 -35.51
N LYS A 102 20.53 19.17 -36.10
CA LYS A 102 21.21 18.00 -35.53
C LYS A 102 21.79 18.29 -34.15
N LEU A 103 22.47 19.43 -33.97
CA LEU A 103 23.02 19.85 -32.69
C LEU A 103 21.91 20.06 -31.65
N LYS A 104 20.75 20.61 -32.04
CA LYS A 104 19.59 20.70 -31.13
C LYS A 104 19.07 19.33 -30.71
N GLN A 105 18.96 18.38 -31.65
CA GLN A 105 18.53 17.01 -31.34
C GLN A 105 19.52 16.29 -30.42
N GLU A 106 20.83 16.49 -30.62
CA GLU A 106 21.86 15.93 -29.74
C GLU A 106 21.83 16.57 -28.35
N LEU A 107 21.60 17.89 -28.26
CA LEU A 107 21.44 18.58 -26.98
C LEU A 107 20.17 18.13 -26.24
N GLU A 108 19.07 17.85 -26.93
CA GLU A 108 17.87 17.29 -26.32
C GLU A 108 18.10 15.87 -25.79
N LYS A 109 18.75 15.00 -26.59
CA LYS A 109 19.14 13.65 -26.13
C LYS A 109 20.06 13.68 -24.91
N LEU A 110 21.05 14.59 -24.89
CA LEU A 110 21.94 14.75 -23.74
C LEU A 110 21.20 15.27 -22.50
N LYS A 111 20.21 16.16 -22.66
CA LYS A 111 19.35 16.60 -21.56
C LYS A 111 18.46 15.47 -21.04
N GLU A 112 17.86 14.65 -21.91
CA GLU A 112 17.10 13.48 -21.50
C GLU A 112 17.97 12.47 -20.74
N ILE A 113 19.20 12.24 -21.21
CA ILE A 113 20.17 11.38 -20.50
C ILE A 113 20.53 11.98 -19.13
N GLN A 114 20.73 13.30 -19.02
CA GLN A 114 20.97 13.96 -17.72
C GLN A 114 19.78 13.86 -16.77
N LEU A 115 18.55 14.07 -17.27
CA LEU A 115 17.32 13.91 -16.49
C LEU A 115 17.16 12.45 -15.98
N ASN A 116 17.46 11.47 -16.84
CA ASN A 116 17.45 10.05 -16.46
C ASN A 116 18.52 9.71 -15.43
N ILE A 117 19.72 10.31 -15.50
CA ILE A 117 20.80 10.11 -14.51
C ILE A 117 20.39 10.68 -13.14
N GLU A 118 19.72 11.84 -13.09
CA GLU A 118 19.20 12.39 -11.83
C GLU A 118 18.11 11.52 -11.22
N GLU A 119 17.20 11.00 -12.05
CA GLU A 119 16.16 10.08 -11.59
C GLU A 119 16.75 8.76 -11.08
N LEU A 120 17.73 8.19 -11.80
CA LEU A 120 18.48 7.01 -11.36
C LEU A 120 19.21 7.26 -10.04
N LYS A 121 19.84 8.43 -9.85
CA LYS A 121 20.47 8.81 -8.56
C LYS A 121 19.46 8.89 -7.42
N LYS A 122 18.26 9.43 -7.66
CA LYS A 122 17.18 9.44 -6.66
C LYS A 122 16.74 8.02 -6.31
N GLN A 123 16.57 7.16 -7.30
CA GLN A 123 16.20 5.76 -7.07
C GLN A 123 17.27 4.97 -6.32
N ILE A 124 18.56 5.23 -6.58
CA ILE A 124 19.67 4.62 -5.83
C ILE A 124 19.62 5.08 -4.37
N ALA A 125 19.47 6.38 -4.11
CA ALA A 125 19.37 6.90 -2.75
C ALA A 125 18.15 6.36 -1.98
N GLU A 126 17.01 6.15 -2.65
CA GLU A 126 15.85 5.49 -2.05
C GLU A 126 16.09 4.01 -1.76
N ARG A 127 16.76 3.29 -2.67
CA ARG A 127 17.12 1.89 -2.46
C ARG A 127 18.12 1.74 -1.31
N ASP A 128 19.11 2.62 -1.20
CA ASP A 128 20.07 2.61 -0.09
C ASP A 128 19.39 2.85 1.27
N LYS A 129 18.39 3.73 1.33
CA LYS A 129 17.56 3.91 2.53
C LYS A 129 16.80 2.63 2.88
N LYS A 130 16.19 1.97 1.89
CA LYS A 130 15.47 0.71 2.09
C LYS A 130 16.41 -0.41 2.57
N VAL A 131 17.60 -0.52 1.98
CA VAL A 131 18.61 -1.49 2.41
C VAL A 131 18.99 -1.25 3.87
N LYS A 132 19.29 -0.01 4.27
CA LYS A 132 19.58 0.32 5.67
C LYS A 132 18.45 -0.04 6.63
N THR A 133 17.21 0.28 6.27
CA THR A 133 16.05 -0.10 7.12
C THR A 133 15.90 -1.61 7.22
N ILE A 134 16.16 -2.35 6.14
CA ILE A 134 16.10 -3.81 6.15
C ILE A 134 17.22 -4.38 7.03
N GLU A 135 18.44 -3.87 6.93
CA GLU A 135 19.56 -4.26 7.79
C GLU A 135 19.23 -4.05 9.27
N GLU A 136 18.67 -2.89 9.65
CA GLU A 136 18.20 -2.63 11.02
C GLU A 136 17.11 -3.64 11.46
N THR A 137 16.17 -3.98 10.58
CA THR A 137 15.15 -5.00 10.88
C THR A 137 15.74 -6.40 11.02
N ILE A 138 16.77 -6.76 10.25
CA ILE A 138 17.44 -8.05 10.37
C ILE A 138 18.13 -8.15 11.73
N VAL A 139 18.90 -7.12 12.10
CA VAL A 139 19.59 -7.08 13.41
C VAL A 139 18.59 -7.19 14.56
N THR A 140 17.49 -6.42 14.53
CA THR A 140 16.46 -6.52 15.58
C THR A 140 15.82 -7.92 15.64
N LYS A 141 15.49 -8.55 14.50
CA LYS A 141 14.94 -9.90 14.48
C LYS A 141 15.92 -10.96 14.97
N GLU A 142 17.21 -10.81 14.66
CA GLU A 142 18.26 -11.68 15.18
C GLU A 142 18.39 -11.54 16.71
N THR A 143 18.30 -10.32 17.25
CA THR A 143 18.30 -10.13 18.72
C THR A 143 17.07 -10.74 19.39
N GLU A 144 15.87 -10.57 18.80
CA GLU A 144 14.65 -11.22 19.30
C GLU A 144 14.78 -12.76 19.28
N LEU A 145 15.34 -13.33 18.21
CA LEU A 145 15.58 -14.77 18.11
C LEU A 145 16.58 -15.26 19.15
N ALA A 146 17.65 -14.51 19.40
CA ALA A 146 18.62 -14.82 20.43
C ALA A 146 17.99 -14.78 21.83
N GLU A 147 17.15 -13.78 22.12
CA GLU A 147 16.40 -13.69 23.37
C GLU A 147 15.41 -14.84 23.54
N ILE A 148 14.65 -15.18 22.51
CA ILE A 148 13.69 -16.29 22.54
C ILE A 148 14.44 -17.61 22.78
N LYS A 149 15.56 -17.85 22.11
CA LYS A 149 16.39 -19.04 22.34
C LYS A 149 16.95 -19.08 23.77
N ALA A 150 17.39 -17.94 24.30
CA ALA A 150 17.88 -17.84 25.67
C ALA A 150 16.77 -18.08 26.70
N LYS A 151 15.55 -17.59 26.44
CA LYS A 151 14.37 -17.88 27.26
C LYS A 151 14.01 -19.37 27.19
N LEU A 152 14.04 -19.96 25.99
CA LEU A 152 13.75 -21.39 25.77
C LEU A 152 14.76 -22.29 26.51
N ALA A 153 16.05 -21.93 26.49
CA ALA A 153 17.09 -22.66 27.20
C ALA A 153 16.97 -22.55 28.74
N LYS A 154 16.33 -21.48 29.24
CA LYS A 154 16.04 -21.28 30.66
C LYS A 154 14.71 -21.89 31.09
N THR A 155 13.87 -22.30 30.14
CA THR A 155 12.66 -23.06 30.44
C THR A 155 13.09 -24.46 30.86
N PRO A 156 12.82 -24.90 32.10
CA PRO A 156 13.12 -26.27 32.52
C PRO A 156 12.40 -27.25 31.59
N ASP A 157 13.07 -28.35 31.24
CA ASP A 157 12.46 -29.44 30.50
C ASP A 157 11.16 -29.84 31.21
N PRO A 158 9.98 -29.71 30.57
CA PRO A 158 8.76 -30.22 31.14
C PRO A 158 8.95 -31.73 31.19
N GLY A 159 9.41 -32.22 32.35
CA GLY A 159 9.63 -33.63 32.62
C GLY A 159 8.44 -34.47 32.12
N PRO A 160 8.64 -35.79 31.94
CA PRO A 160 7.80 -36.65 31.12
C PRO A 160 6.34 -36.24 31.26
N THR A 161 5.77 -35.70 30.17
CA THR A 161 4.41 -35.16 30.12
C THR A 161 3.52 -36.05 30.97
N PRO A 162 2.91 -35.58 32.07
CA PRO A 162 2.07 -36.41 32.90
C PRO A 162 1.02 -37.01 31.99
N ASN A 163 1.16 -38.33 31.72
CA ASN A 163 0.46 -39.12 30.72
C ASN A 163 -0.24 -38.26 29.67
N ALA A 164 0.40 -38.03 28.52
CA ALA A 164 -0.19 -37.42 27.33
C ALA A 164 -1.71 -37.62 27.37
N LYS A 165 -2.45 -36.58 27.77
CA LYS A 165 -3.90 -36.69 27.89
C LYS A 165 -4.33 -37.01 26.48
N ILE A 166 -4.72 -38.25 26.23
CA ILE A 166 -5.13 -38.73 24.92
C ILE A 166 -6.41 -37.97 24.63
N VAL A 167 -6.28 -36.79 24.00
CA VAL A 167 -7.38 -36.00 23.50
C VAL A 167 -7.81 -36.72 22.23
N ASN A 168 -8.67 -37.72 22.40
CA ASN A 168 -9.45 -38.24 21.30
C ASN A 168 -10.35 -37.10 20.85
N LEU A 169 -9.92 -36.36 19.83
CA LEU A 169 -10.75 -35.37 19.17
C LEU A 169 -11.94 -36.15 18.58
N PRO A 170 -13.14 -36.07 19.17
CA PRO A 170 -14.24 -36.93 18.74
C PRO A 170 -14.62 -36.47 17.34
N ASN A 171 -14.76 -37.42 16.41
CA ASN A 171 -15.30 -37.12 15.08
C ASN A 171 -16.63 -36.36 15.25
N PRO A 172 -16.82 -35.23 14.55
CA PRO A 172 -18.08 -34.51 14.57
C PRO A 172 -19.18 -35.48 14.12
N ARG A 173 -20.06 -35.83 15.05
CA ARG A 173 -21.23 -36.66 14.74
C ARG A 173 -22.37 -35.72 14.43
N ASP A 174 -22.99 -35.91 13.27
CA ASP A 174 -24.20 -35.18 12.90
C ASP A 174 -25.29 -35.39 13.94
N ALA A 175 -26.00 -34.31 14.26
CA ALA A 175 -27.11 -34.36 15.20
C ALA A 175 -28.20 -35.34 14.69
N PRO A 176 -28.79 -36.16 15.56
CA PRO A 176 -29.98 -36.94 15.19
C PRO A 176 -31.06 -35.99 14.67
N LYS A 177 -31.70 -36.30 13.54
CA LYS A 177 -32.63 -35.41 12.82
C LYS A 177 -33.81 -34.89 13.66
N GLU A 178 -34.15 -35.54 14.77
CA GLU A 178 -35.27 -35.19 15.66
C GLU A 178 -34.83 -34.63 17.02
N ALA A 179 -33.52 -34.65 17.33
CA ALA A 179 -33.01 -34.21 18.62
C ALA A 179 -32.88 -32.67 18.66
N LYS A 180 -33.28 -32.06 19.78
CA LYS A 180 -33.19 -30.61 19.95
C LYS A 180 -31.82 -30.21 20.53
N PRO A 181 -31.16 -29.17 20.00
CA PRO A 181 -29.90 -28.68 20.56
C PRO A 181 -30.13 -28.01 21.91
N VAL A 182 -29.27 -28.34 22.87
CA VAL A 182 -29.03 -27.53 24.06
C VAL A 182 -27.73 -26.77 23.84
N GLU A 183 -27.85 -25.46 23.61
CA GLU A 183 -26.71 -24.62 23.27
C GLU A 183 -25.89 -24.26 24.52
N TYR A 184 -24.58 -24.46 24.42
CA TYR A 184 -23.59 -24.04 25.40
C TYR A 184 -22.50 -23.20 24.73
N VAL A 185 -21.99 -22.23 25.46
CA VAL A 185 -20.87 -21.38 25.05
C VAL A 185 -19.70 -21.62 25.98
N CYS A 186 -18.52 -21.84 25.40
CA CYS A 186 -17.25 -21.91 26.10
C CYS A 186 -16.46 -20.65 25.76
N HIS A 187 -16.42 -19.69 26.68
CA HIS A 187 -15.73 -18.41 26.51
C HIS A 187 -15.17 -17.91 27.86
N ASN A 188 -14.04 -17.21 27.85
CA ASN A 188 -13.31 -16.75 29.04
C ASN A 188 -12.99 -17.87 30.05
N GLY A 189 -12.63 -19.06 29.55
CA GLY A 189 -12.32 -20.25 30.35
C GLY A 189 -13.52 -20.88 31.05
N ARG A 190 -14.76 -20.55 30.63
CA ARG A 190 -16.00 -20.91 31.33
C ARG A 190 -17.02 -21.50 30.38
N VAL A 191 -17.81 -22.44 30.90
CA VAL A 191 -18.96 -23.04 30.20
C VAL A 191 -20.24 -22.41 30.71
N LEU A 192 -21.02 -21.85 29.80
CA LEU A 192 -22.31 -21.20 30.07
C LEU A 192 -23.39 -21.79 29.17
N ARG A 193 -24.58 -22.00 29.73
CA ARG A 193 -25.76 -22.31 28.94
C ARG A 193 -26.28 -21.05 28.26
N VAL A 194 -26.68 -21.16 27.00
CA VAL A 194 -27.35 -20.08 26.27
C VAL A 194 -28.74 -20.53 25.82
N GLU A 195 -29.75 -19.76 26.17
CA GLU A 195 -31.13 -19.97 25.73
C GLU A 195 -31.50 -18.86 24.75
N ILE A 196 -31.12 -19.06 23.49
CA ILE A 196 -31.33 -18.07 22.41
C ILE A 196 -32.79 -17.57 22.35
N PRO A 197 -33.83 -18.44 22.35
CA PRO A 197 -35.22 -17.98 22.26
C PRO A 197 -35.62 -17.07 23.44
N LEU A 198 -35.14 -17.38 24.64
CA LEU A 198 -35.41 -16.57 25.83
C LEU A 198 -34.76 -15.18 25.72
N LEU A 199 -33.51 -15.13 25.27
CA LEU A 199 -32.77 -13.87 25.10
C LEU A 199 -33.38 -13.00 23.98
N GLN A 200 -33.82 -13.61 22.88
CA GLN A 200 -34.56 -12.93 21.81
C GLN A 200 -35.88 -12.34 22.34
N ALA A 201 -36.66 -13.12 23.10
CA ALA A 201 -37.91 -12.63 23.70
C ALA A 201 -37.67 -11.46 24.67
N LEU A 202 -36.60 -11.50 25.47
CA LEU A 202 -36.22 -10.39 26.36
C LEU A 202 -35.84 -9.14 25.57
N ALA A 203 -35.09 -9.29 24.48
CA ALA A 203 -34.72 -8.18 23.61
C ALA A 203 -35.96 -7.56 22.94
N LEU A 204 -36.85 -8.37 22.38
CA LEU A 204 -38.12 -7.90 21.79
C LEU A 204 -39.00 -7.19 22.81
N LYS A 205 -39.08 -7.69 24.05
CA LYS A 205 -39.81 -7.04 25.14
C LYS A 205 -39.21 -5.67 25.49
N ALA A 206 -37.88 -5.56 25.55
CA ALA A 206 -37.21 -4.29 25.80
C ALA A 206 -37.48 -3.26 24.71
N ILE A 207 -37.52 -3.70 23.45
CA ILE A 207 -37.87 -2.87 22.29
C ILE A 207 -39.35 -2.44 22.38
N ALA A 208 -40.28 -3.36 22.65
CA ALA A 208 -41.70 -3.02 22.79
C ALA A 208 -41.96 -2.00 23.91
N GLN A 209 -41.29 -2.13 25.06
CA GLN A 209 -41.40 -1.20 26.19
C GLN A 209 -40.82 0.19 25.90
N SER A 210 -39.92 0.31 24.92
CA SER A 210 -39.29 1.57 24.56
C SER A 210 -40.19 2.50 23.73
N ARG A 211 -41.30 1.98 23.20
CA ARG A 211 -42.18 2.67 22.25
C ARG A 211 -41.45 3.20 21.00
N LEU A 212 -40.26 2.69 20.70
CA LEU A 212 -39.50 3.03 19.49
C LEU A 212 -40.11 2.41 18.22
N VAL A 213 -40.99 1.42 18.37
CA VAL A 213 -41.75 0.80 17.28
C VAL A 213 -43.17 1.38 17.31
N THR A 214 -43.47 2.30 16.40
CA THR A 214 -44.83 2.80 16.20
C THR A 214 -45.50 1.95 15.13
N ALA A 215 -46.76 1.51 15.34
CA ALA A 215 -47.46 0.57 14.46
C ALA A 215 -47.59 1.01 13.00
N GLN A 216 -47.40 2.30 12.70
CA GLN A 216 -47.55 2.89 11.36
C GLN A 216 -46.26 2.89 10.53
N GLU A 217 -45.08 2.78 11.16
CA GLU A 217 -43.80 2.68 10.46
C GLU A 217 -42.98 1.59 11.15
N GLN A 218 -42.98 0.38 10.56
CA GLN A 218 -42.14 -0.74 11.01
C GLN A 218 -40.62 -0.47 10.87
N ALA A 219 -40.24 0.75 10.52
CA ALA A 219 -38.89 1.24 10.35
C ALA A 219 -38.40 1.84 11.67
N VAL A 220 -37.53 1.11 12.37
CA VAL A 220 -36.84 1.65 13.55
C VAL A 220 -35.46 2.16 13.14
N ASP A 221 -35.16 3.37 13.61
CA ASP A 221 -33.84 3.98 13.54
C ASP A 221 -32.81 3.12 14.29
N CYS A 222 -31.76 2.74 13.57
CA CYS A 222 -30.70 1.87 14.07
C CYS A 222 -29.98 2.48 15.28
N ASP A 223 -29.72 3.78 15.28
CA ASP A 223 -28.97 4.44 16.35
C ASP A 223 -29.77 4.53 17.63
N LYS A 224 -31.08 4.77 17.52
CA LYS A 224 -31.98 4.75 18.69
C LYS A 224 -32.04 3.35 19.31
N LEU A 225 -32.05 2.32 18.46
CA LEU A 225 -32.07 0.93 18.89
C LEU A 225 -30.74 0.56 19.59
N VAL A 226 -29.59 0.91 19.01
CA VAL A 226 -28.27 0.67 19.65
C VAL A 226 -28.17 1.40 20.98
N LYS A 227 -28.50 2.71 21.03
CA LYS A 227 -28.49 3.51 22.27
C LYS A 227 -29.38 2.93 23.36
N LEU A 228 -30.50 2.30 23.00
CA LEU A 228 -31.36 1.65 23.99
C LEU A 228 -30.64 0.49 24.68
N PHE A 229 -29.98 -0.39 23.93
CA PHE A 229 -29.30 -1.56 24.48
C PHE A 229 -27.95 -1.20 25.15
N GLU A 230 -27.35 -0.08 24.78
CA GLU A 230 -26.19 0.46 25.49
C GLU A 230 -26.56 1.01 26.87
N ASN A 231 -27.63 1.82 26.93
CA ASN A 231 -28.04 2.51 28.15
C ASN A 231 -28.86 1.61 29.10
N LYS A 232 -29.62 0.65 28.57
CA LYS A 232 -30.36 -0.32 29.40
C LYS A 232 -29.56 -1.59 29.55
N ASN A 233 -29.52 -2.11 30.78
CA ASN A 233 -28.95 -3.41 31.07
C ASN A 233 -29.90 -4.55 30.65
N VAL A 234 -30.12 -4.72 29.35
CA VAL A 234 -30.99 -5.76 28.79
C VAL A 234 -30.27 -7.10 28.83
N GLY A 235 -30.95 -8.14 29.32
CA GLY A 235 -30.40 -9.49 29.40
C GLY A 235 -30.98 -10.27 30.56
N ASN A 236 -30.27 -11.33 30.96
CA ASN A 236 -30.61 -12.12 32.13
C ASN A 236 -29.44 -12.15 33.13
N ARG A 237 -29.53 -13.02 34.12
CA ARG A 237 -28.50 -13.20 35.15
C ARG A 237 -27.13 -13.59 34.59
N ASP A 238 -27.10 -14.30 33.45
CA ASP A 238 -25.90 -14.90 32.87
C ASP A 238 -25.36 -14.09 31.67
N TRP A 239 -26.23 -13.38 30.96
CA TRP A 239 -25.95 -12.71 29.70
C TRP A 239 -26.37 -11.23 29.73
N ARG A 240 -25.51 -10.37 29.18
CA ARG A 240 -25.84 -9.01 28.74
C ARG A 240 -26.09 -9.05 27.23
N ILE A 241 -27.13 -8.36 26.78
CA ILE A 241 -27.50 -8.25 25.38
C ILE A 241 -27.13 -6.85 24.90
N LYS A 242 -26.30 -6.78 23.87
CA LYS A 242 -26.08 -5.59 23.05
C LYS A 242 -26.72 -5.79 21.68
N LEU A 243 -26.92 -4.71 20.94
CA LEU A 243 -27.49 -4.77 19.60
C LEU A 243 -26.56 -4.10 18.60
N LYS A 244 -26.33 -4.78 17.47
CA LYS A 244 -25.55 -4.26 16.34
C LYS A 244 -26.29 -4.55 15.04
N PRO A 245 -26.69 -3.51 14.27
CA PRO A 245 -27.25 -3.72 12.95
C PRO A 245 -26.15 -4.18 11.98
N ALA A 246 -26.42 -5.17 11.15
CA ALA A 246 -25.56 -5.54 10.02
C ALA A 246 -26.43 -5.92 8.82
N GLY A 247 -26.19 -5.28 7.66
CA GLY A 247 -26.95 -5.55 6.44
C GLY A 247 -28.46 -5.36 6.57
N GLY A 248 -28.92 -4.36 7.34
CA GLY A 248 -30.34 -4.09 7.58
C GLY A 248 -31.04 -5.07 8.54
N VAL A 249 -30.30 -6.03 9.11
CA VAL A 249 -30.81 -6.98 10.11
C VAL A 249 -30.24 -6.64 11.49
N PRO A 250 -31.07 -6.57 12.55
CA PRO A 250 -30.60 -6.39 13.92
C PRO A 250 -29.99 -7.70 14.43
N TYR A 251 -28.71 -7.69 14.78
CA TYR A 251 -28.05 -8.78 15.49
C TYR A 251 -27.92 -8.45 16.98
N LEU A 252 -28.23 -9.43 17.81
CA LEU A 252 -27.92 -9.45 19.23
C LEU A 252 -26.48 -9.91 19.42
N ILE A 253 -25.70 -9.12 20.13
CA ILE A 253 -24.39 -9.50 20.63
C ILE A 253 -24.58 -9.96 22.07
N LEU A 254 -24.28 -11.23 22.33
CA LEU A 254 -24.45 -11.85 23.65
C LEU A 254 -23.11 -11.86 24.39
N GLU A 255 -23.03 -11.08 25.46
CA GLU A 255 -21.84 -10.98 26.31
C GLU A 255 -22.08 -11.73 27.62
N PRO A 256 -21.23 -12.70 28.01
CA PRO A 256 -21.34 -13.33 29.32
C PRO A 256 -21.02 -12.30 30.40
N ARG A 257 -21.84 -12.25 31.46
CA ARG A 257 -21.55 -11.40 32.61
C ARG A 257 -20.37 -11.96 33.41
N GLU A 258 -19.65 -11.07 34.09
CA GLU A 258 -18.49 -11.44 34.89
C GLU A 258 -18.83 -12.49 35.97
N GLY A 259 -17.94 -13.46 36.15
CA GLY A 259 -18.08 -14.52 37.16
C GLY A 259 -19.18 -15.54 36.88
N ARG A 260 -19.90 -15.47 35.75
CA ARG A 260 -20.96 -16.43 35.38
C ARG A 260 -20.37 -17.63 34.64
N GLY A 261 -21.02 -18.79 34.78
CA GLY A 261 -20.55 -20.06 34.19
C GLY A 261 -19.61 -20.87 35.07
N ASP A 262 -19.33 -22.09 34.63
CA ASP A 262 -18.43 -23.02 35.32
C ASP A 262 -17.05 -23.02 34.65
N THR A 263 -16.01 -22.75 35.43
CA THR A 263 -14.60 -22.93 35.05
C THR A 263 -14.23 -24.41 34.97
N SER A 264 -13.13 -24.77 34.32
CA SER A 264 -12.56 -26.13 34.29
C SER A 264 -12.43 -26.79 35.67
N GLU A 265 -12.01 -26.04 36.70
CA GLU A 265 -11.92 -26.54 38.09
C GLU A 265 -13.29 -26.83 38.70
N ARG A 266 -14.21 -25.87 38.60
CA ARG A 266 -15.58 -25.98 39.11
C ARG A 266 -16.34 -27.13 38.45
N LEU A 267 -16.14 -27.37 37.14
CA LEU A 267 -16.73 -28.49 36.42
C LEU A 267 -16.41 -29.85 37.05
N ARG A 268 -15.25 -30.00 37.72
CA ARG A 268 -14.91 -31.24 38.43
C ARG A 268 -15.79 -31.49 39.66
N LYS A 269 -16.40 -30.44 40.23
CA LYS A 269 -17.28 -30.52 41.40
C LYS A 269 -18.72 -30.88 40.98
N PRO A 270 -19.44 -31.72 41.76
CA PRO A 270 -20.85 -32.05 41.46
C PRO A 270 -21.80 -30.84 41.53
N SER A 271 -21.37 -29.74 42.16
CA SER A 271 -22.12 -28.48 42.30
C SER A 271 -22.02 -27.56 41.06
N ALA A 272 -21.29 -27.96 40.02
CA ALA A 272 -21.25 -27.23 38.76
C ALA A 272 -22.65 -27.14 38.14
N LEU A 273 -23.03 -25.95 37.66
CA LEU A 273 -24.31 -25.72 37.01
C LEU A 273 -24.47 -26.63 35.79
N PHE A 274 -23.43 -26.73 34.96
CA PHE A 274 -23.38 -27.63 33.81
C PHE A 274 -23.69 -29.08 34.19
N ARG A 275 -23.08 -29.60 35.27
CA ARG A 275 -23.30 -30.99 35.71
C ARG A 275 -24.69 -31.21 36.26
N GLN A 276 -25.26 -30.20 36.94
CA GLN A 276 -26.63 -30.25 37.44
C GLN A 276 -27.64 -30.24 36.29
N GLU A 277 -27.43 -29.41 35.27
CA GLU A 277 -28.29 -29.35 34.09
C GLU A 277 -28.16 -30.61 33.25
N LEU A 278 -26.94 -31.11 33.03
CA LEU A 278 -26.67 -32.34 32.30
C LEU A 278 -27.37 -33.57 32.92
N LYS A 279 -27.69 -33.55 34.23
CA LYS A 279 -28.47 -34.63 34.88
C LYS A 279 -29.92 -34.65 34.42
N ARG A 280 -30.45 -33.50 34.00
CA ARG A 280 -31.85 -33.30 33.62
C ARG A 280 -32.09 -33.49 32.12
N ILE A 281 -31.02 -33.58 31.34
CA ILE A 281 -31.09 -33.73 29.88
C ILE A 281 -31.37 -35.19 29.54
N ASN A 282 -32.41 -35.44 28.75
CA ASN A 282 -32.69 -36.75 28.20
C ASN A 282 -31.79 -37.00 26.96
N PRO A 283 -30.87 -37.99 27.00
CA PRO A 283 -29.92 -38.24 25.91
C PRO A 283 -30.55 -38.64 24.58
N ARG A 284 -31.82 -39.06 24.56
CA ARG A 284 -32.54 -39.47 23.34
C ARG A 284 -33.22 -38.29 22.63
N LEU A 285 -33.59 -37.25 23.37
CA LEU A 285 -34.37 -36.11 22.85
C LEU A 285 -33.50 -34.88 22.61
N PHE A 286 -32.35 -34.81 23.27
CA PHE A 286 -31.50 -33.63 23.28
C PHE A 286 -30.05 -34.01 23.04
N TYR A 287 -29.34 -33.13 22.32
CA TYR A 287 -27.88 -33.17 22.18
C TYR A 287 -27.30 -31.83 22.61
N LEU A 288 -26.03 -31.82 22.99
CA LEU A 288 -25.34 -30.58 23.39
C LEU A 288 -24.68 -29.97 22.16
N ASN A 289 -24.88 -28.67 21.93
CA ASN A 289 -24.18 -27.94 20.90
C ASN A 289 -23.25 -26.91 21.55
N PHE A 290 -21.93 -27.10 21.43
CA PHE A 290 -20.94 -26.23 22.05
C PHE A 290 -20.36 -25.23 21.05
N ARG A 291 -20.42 -23.94 21.38
CA ARG A 291 -19.67 -22.89 20.69
C ARG A 291 -18.41 -22.60 21.48
N VAL A 292 -17.24 -22.85 20.90
CA VAL A 292 -15.97 -22.90 21.65
C VAL A 292 -15.01 -21.85 21.10
N TRP A 293 -14.65 -20.89 21.95
CA TRP A 293 -13.57 -19.94 21.67
C TRP A 293 -12.21 -20.58 22.01
N SER A 294 -11.16 -20.09 21.35
CA SER A 294 -9.79 -20.60 21.52
C SER A 294 -9.27 -20.50 22.97
N ASP A 295 -9.77 -19.56 23.76
CA ASP A 295 -9.41 -19.35 25.17
C ASP A 295 -10.01 -20.38 26.15
N SER A 296 -10.98 -21.18 25.69
CA SER A 296 -11.85 -21.97 26.57
C SER A 296 -11.88 -23.45 26.22
N TYR A 297 -10.90 -23.91 25.44
CA TYR A 297 -10.81 -25.29 24.98
C TYR A 297 -10.70 -26.29 26.15
N ASP A 298 -9.92 -25.96 27.19
CA ASP A 298 -9.78 -26.82 28.38
C ASP A 298 -11.10 -27.04 29.12
N ALA A 299 -11.90 -25.97 29.26
CA ALA A 299 -13.21 -26.05 29.89
C ALA A 299 -14.18 -26.89 29.05
N TYR A 300 -14.12 -26.76 27.71
CA TYR A 300 -14.87 -27.59 26.78
C TYR A 300 -14.51 -29.07 26.90
N LEU A 301 -13.22 -29.44 26.92
CA LEU A 301 -12.79 -30.84 27.03
C LEU A 301 -13.34 -31.50 28.29
N VAL A 302 -13.29 -30.82 29.43
CA VAL A 302 -13.83 -31.34 30.70
C VAL A 302 -15.36 -31.47 30.62
N ALA A 303 -16.06 -30.50 30.05
CA ALA A 303 -17.51 -30.58 29.85
C ALA A 303 -17.92 -31.72 28.89
N ARG A 304 -17.15 -31.92 27.82
CA ARG A 304 -17.36 -32.96 26.82
C ARG A 304 -17.19 -34.36 27.42
N GLU A 305 -16.15 -34.57 28.22
CA GLU A 305 -15.90 -35.82 28.93
C GLU A 305 -17.10 -36.21 29.81
N TYR A 306 -17.70 -35.25 30.53
CA TYR A 306 -18.90 -35.51 31.33
C TYR A 306 -20.15 -35.80 30.48
N ALA A 307 -20.28 -35.16 29.31
CA ALA A 307 -21.37 -35.45 28.38
C ALA A 307 -21.26 -36.89 27.84
N ASP A 308 -20.05 -37.33 27.48
CA ASP A 308 -19.78 -38.68 27.00
C ASP A 308 -20.02 -39.74 28.08
N GLN A 309 -19.61 -39.49 29.33
CA GLN A 309 -19.91 -40.37 30.47
C GLN A 309 -21.43 -40.56 30.70
N ARG A 310 -22.25 -39.58 30.30
CA ARG A 310 -23.72 -39.63 30.38
C ARG A 310 -24.37 -40.20 29.11
N GLY A 311 -23.59 -40.52 28.08
CA GLY A 311 -24.10 -40.93 26.78
C GLY A 311 -24.88 -39.83 26.05
N VAL A 312 -24.68 -38.56 26.40
CA VAL A 312 -25.32 -37.43 25.70
C VAL A 312 -24.45 -37.05 24.51
N LEU A 313 -25.05 -37.06 23.32
CA LEU A 313 -24.38 -36.63 22.11
C LEU A 313 -24.00 -35.15 22.22
N ALA A 314 -22.80 -34.79 21.76
CA ALA A 314 -22.41 -33.40 21.65
C ALA A 314 -21.68 -33.08 20.34
N GLY A 315 -22.06 -31.96 19.74
CA GLY A 315 -21.34 -31.29 18.66
C GLY A 315 -20.61 -30.06 19.16
N TRP A 316 -19.69 -29.54 18.36
CA TRP A 316 -19.03 -28.28 18.65
C TRP A 316 -18.79 -27.45 17.39
N THR A 317 -18.64 -26.15 17.56
CA THR A 317 -18.28 -25.18 16.53
C THR A 317 -17.17 -24.30 17.08
N ALA A 318 -16.02 -24.29 16.39
CA ALA A 318 -14.90 -23.42 16.71
C ALA A 318 -15.23 -21.97 16.36
N LEU A 319 -14.85 -21.04 17.23
CA LEU A 319 -14.94 -19.60 17.00
C LEU A 319 -13.59 -18.96 17.32
N ASP A 320 -13.22 -17.95 16.53
CA ASP A 320 -11.98 -17.21 16.75
C ASP A 320 -12.04 -16.40 18.05
N SER A 321 -10.89 -16.12 18.66
CA SER A 321 -10.77 -15.32 19.88
C SER A 321 -11.47 -13.95 19.78
N ASN A 322 -11.43 -13.32 18.60
CA ASN A 322 -12.02 -12.00 18.35
C ASN A 322 -13.46 -12.07 17.80
N SER A 323 -14.04 -13.26 17.67
CA SER A 323 -15.40 -13.41 17.16
C SER A 323 -16.42 -12.98 18.22
N GLU A 324 -17.29 -12.04 17.87
CA GLU A 324 -18.45 -11.68 18.69
C GLU A 324 -19.51 -12.79 18.59
N PHE A 325 -20.13 -13.16 19.72
CA PHE A 325 -21.25 -14.08 19.69
C PHE A 325 -22.52 -13.38 19.20
N ARG A 326 -22.78 -13.49 17.88
CA ARG A 326 -23.90 -12.84 17.20
C ARG A 326 -25.05 -13.80 16.97
N VAL A 327 -26.25 -13.34 17.29
CA VAL A 327 -27.51 -14.07 17.04
C VAL A 327 -28.50 -13.08 16.41
N PRO A 328 -29.20 -13.42 15.31
CA PRO A 328 -30.22 -12.52 14.78
C PRO A 328 -31.31 -12.28 15.84
N LEU A 329 -31.83 -11.05 15.96
CA LEU A 329 -32.90 -10.72 16.91
C LEU A 329 -34.13 -11.63 16.74
N GLY A 330 -34.39 -12.06 15.50
CA GLY A 330 -35.61 -12.76 15.14
C GLY A 330 -36.81 -11.81 15.09
N GLY A 331 -37.79 -12.14 14.24
CA GLY A 331 -38.96 -11.30 13.99
C GLY A 331 -38.81 -10.36 12.79
N ASN A 332 -39.94 -9.78 12.36
CA ASN A 332 -40.06 -8.97 11.14
C ASN A 332 -39.74 -7.48 11.39
N LEU A 333 -38.69 -7.17 12.15
CA LEU A 333 -38.29 -5.79 12.40
C LEU A 333 -37.50 -5.25 11.19
N LYS A 334 -38.03 -4.22 10.53
CA LYS A 334 -37.31 -3.53 9.45
C LYS A 334 -36.49 -2.39 10.06
N LEU A 335 -35.22 -2.32 9.69
CA LEU A 335 -34.32 -1.27 10.16
C LEU A 335 -34.10 -0.23 9.07
N THR A 336 -34.09 1.04 9.46
CA THR A 336 -33.65 2.15 8.61
C THR A 336 -32.32 2.66 9.15
N CYS A 337 -31.22 2.09 8.67
CA CYS A 337 -29.88 2.58 8.97
C CYS A 337 -29.45 3.57 7.89
N GLU A 338 -28.87 4.71 8.27
CA GLU A 338 -28.25 5.63 7.31
C GLU A 338 -27.15 4.89 6.52
N GLY A 339 -27.21 4.93 5.19
CA GLY A 339 -26.26 4.26 4.29
C GLY A 339 -26.63 2.84 3.85
N TYR A 340 -27.68 2.21 4.40
CA TYR A 340 -28.18 0.93 3.91
C TYR A 340 -29.34 1.15 2.93
N VAL A 341 -29.08 0.95 1.63
CA VAL A 341 -30.14 0.79 0.63
C VAL A 341 -30.49 -0.69 0.60
N PRO A 342 -31.70 -1.11 1.03
CA PRO A 342 -32.10 -2.51 0.90
C PRO A 342 -31.95 -2.92 -0.58
N PRO A 343 -31.42 -4.11 -0.88
CA PRO A 343 -31.36 -4.58 -2.27
C PRO A 343 -32.76 -4.48 -2.84
N LYS A 344 -32.91 -3.77 -3.97
CA LYS A 344 -34.19 -3.65 -4.67
C LYS A 344 -34.73 -5.08 -4.81
N THR A 345 -35.92 -5.35 -4.30
CA THR A 345 -36.60 -6.62 -4.49
C THR A 345 -36.69 -6.84 -5.99
N THR A 346 -35.82 -7.69 -6.54
CA THR A 346 -36.01 -8.20 -7.89
C THR A 346 -37.35 -8.93 -7.86
N PRO A 347 -38.29 -8.61 -8.77
CA PRO A 347 -39.55 -9.35 -8.84
C PRO A 347 -39.23 -10.84 -8.88
N LYS A 348 -39.94 -11.63 -8.06
CA LYS A 348 -39.83 -13.09 -8.02
C LYS A 348 -39.84 -13.56 -9.49
N PRO A 349 -38.83 -14.32 -9.97
CA PRO A 349 -38.88 -14.88 -11.30
C PRO A 349 -40.24 -15.56 -11.48
N PRO A 350 -40.93 -15.38 -12.63
CA PRO A 350 -42.19 -16.05 -12.86
C PRO A 350 -41.99 -17.54 -12.56
N GLU A 351 -42.88 -18.06 -11.72
CA GLU A 351 -42.89 -19.46 -11.32
C GLU A 351 -42.88 -20.28 -12.62
N PRO A 352 -41.90 -21.18 -12.84
CA PRO A 352 -41.88 -21.97 -14.06
C PRO A 352 -43.20 -22.73 -14.13
N ASP A 353 -43.91 -22.60 -15.26
CA ASP A 353 -45.13 -23.35 -15.52
C ASP A 353 -44.88 -24.81 -15.16
N LEU A 354 -45.51 -25.24 -14.07
CA LEU A 354 -45.51 -26.64 -13.69
C LEU A 354 -46.17 -27.36 -14.87
N LEU A 355 -45.35 -28.13 -15.60
CA LEU A 355 -45.87 -29.12 -16.53
C LEU A 355 -47.02 -29.85 -15.83
N PRO A 356 -48.18 -30.04 -16.49
CA PRO A 356 -49.31 -30.70 -15.88
C PRO A 356 -48.87 -32.05 -15.31
N PRO A 357 -49.41 -32.45 -14.14
CA PRO A 357 -49.00 -33.68 -13.48
C PRO A 357 -49.09 -34.86 -14.45
N PRO A 358 -48.16 -35.84 -14.37
CA PRO A 358 -48.17 -36.99 -15.26
C PRO A 358 -49.54 -37.68 -15.16
N THR A 359 -50.25 -37.76 -16.29
CA THR A 359 -51.51 -38.48 -16.42
C THR A 359 -51.31 -39.88 -15.84
N GLU A 360 -52.13 -40.26 -14.86
CA GLU A 360 -52.15 -41.62 -14.33
C GLU A 360 -52.22 -42.63 -15.48
N ARG A 361 -51.14 -43.39 -15.69
CA ARG A 361 -51.18 -44.56 -16.57
C ARG A 361 -52.10 -45.57 -15.91
N LYS A 362 -53.37 -45.60 -16.32
CA LYS A 362 -54.25 -46.74 -16.09
C LYS A 362 -53.62 -47.95 -16.75
N LEU A 363 -53.06 -48.86 -15.94
CA LEU A 363 -52.65 -50.18 -16.39
C LEU A 363 -53.89 -50.89 -16.95
N PRO A 364 -53.93 -51.27 -18.23
CA PRO A 364 -55.01 -52.09 -18.75
C PRO A 364 -54.92 -53.46 -18.08
N GLY A 365 -55.99 -53.83 -17.38
CA GLY A 365 -56.17 -55.17 -16.86
C GLY A 365 -56.22 -56.16 -18.01
N ASN A 366 -55.23 -57.04 -18.06
CA ASN A 366 -55.36 -58.29 -18.80
C ASN A 366 -55.98 -59.32 -17.87
N LYS A 367 -57.28 -59.51 -18.04
CA LYS A 367 -57.87 -60.84 -17.92
C LYS A 367 -57.18 -61.73 -18.96
N ILE A 368 -56.67 -62.86 -18.53
CA ILE A 368 -56.40 -64.00 -19.39
C ILE A 368 -57.17 -65.15 -18.73
N ASP A 369 -58.17 -65.64 -19.47
CA ASP A 369 -58.79 -66.96 -19.29
C ASP A 369 -57.79 -68.07 -19.64
#